data_AF-A0A952S396-F1
#
_entry.id   AF-A0A952S396-F1
#
_cell.length_a   1.000
_cell.length_b   1.000
_cell.length_c   1.000
_cell.angle_alpha   90.00
_cell.angle_beta   90.00
_cell.angle_gamma   90.00
#
_symmetry.space_group_name_H-M   'P 1'
#
loop_
_entity.id
_entity.type
_entity.pdbx_description
1 polymer ?
#
loop_
_entity_poly.entity_id
_entity_poly.type
_entity_poly.pdbx_seq_one_letter_code
_entity_poly.pdbx_strand_id
1 'polypeptide(L)'
;MKWEAQSPPDLLLTADHAELDGLLADAFEALKSGNGEQAFASVDLFWARLAMHIRAEHLHLFPAIEALPFAAADKAKTDTMLNELRSDHNFFMRELVAAIKLLRDETGGTAALTATAEGLRQVKDRLALHNEIEETRVYPLVYLRLPPDEAAALHSKMEFEITNMPPRFADSTETGL
;
A
#
# COMPACT_ATOMS: atom_id res chain seq x y z
N MET A 1 -25.21 12.95 24.14
CA MET A 1 -24.36 13.06 22.94
C MET A 1 -23.33 11.95 23.05
N LYS A 2 -23.54 10.84 22.34
CA LYS A 2 -22.59 9.71 22.32
C LYS A 2 -21.49 10.11 21.34
N TRP A 3 -20.27 10.28 21.84
CA TRP A 3 -19.09 10.32 20.99
C TRP A 3 -18.82 8.87 20.56
N GLU A 4 -19.19 8.53 19.33
CA GLU A 4 -18.59 7.38 18.67
C GLU A 4 -17.15 7.77 18.39
N ALA A 5 -16.21 7.08 19.04
CA ALA A 5 -14.80 7.24 18.76
C ALA A 5 -14.61 6.89 17.28
N GLN A 6 -14.30 7.89 16.47
CA GLN A 6 -13.81 7.66 15.11
C GLN A 6 -12.60 6.74 15.24
N SER A 7 -12.60 5.66 14.46
CA SER A 7 -11.49 4.72 14.37
C SER A 7 -10.19 5.51 14.17
N PRO A 8 -9.14 5.25 14.97
CA PRO A 8 -7.87 5.93 14.77
C PRO A 8 -7.32 5.65 13.36
N PRO A 9 -6.53 6.57 12.78
CA PRO A 9 -6.10 6.48 11.38
C PRO A 9 -5.22 5.27 11.04
N ASP A 10 -4.62 4.67 12.07
CA ASP A 10 -3.86 3.43 11.99
C ASP A 10 -4.73 2.25 11.54
N LEU A 11 -6.00 2.18 11.95
CA LEU A 11 -6.89 1.09 11.57
C LEU A 11 -7.19 1.08 10.06
N LEU A 12 -7.17 2.23 9.39
CA LEU A 12 -7.43 2.32 7.96
C LEU A 12 -6.27 1.75 7.15
N LEU A 13 -5.05 2.25 7.38
CA LEU A 13 -3.88 1.83 6.61
C LEU A 13 -3.43 0.41 6.97
N THR A 14 -3.52 0.03 8.26
CA THR A 14 -3.26 -1.36 8.67
C THR A 14 -4.30 -2.33 8.11
N ALA A 15 -5.57 -1.93 7.98
CA ALA A 15 -6.56 -2.77 7.28
C ALA A 15 -6.22 -2.90 5.79
N ASP A 16 -5.80 -1.81 5.14
CA ASP A 16 -5.38 -1.85 3.73
C ASP A 16 -4.12 -2.71 3.53
N HIS A 17 -3.16 -2.71 4.47
CA HIS A 17 -2.05 -3.67 4.47
C HIS A 17 -2.52 -5.12 4.48
N ALA A 18 -3.50 -5.47 5.33
CA ALA A 18 -4.03 -6.82 5.39
C ALA A 18 -4.77 -7.22 4.09
N GLU A 19 -5.47 -6.28 3.46
CA GLU A 19 -6.12 -6.51 2.16
C GLU A 19 -5.08 -6.71 1.04
N LEU A 20 -4.00 -5.92 1.04
CA LEU A 20 -2.86 -6.09 0.12
C LEU A 20 -2.16 -7.44 0.30
N ASP A 21 -1.96 -7.89 1.53
CA ASP A 21 -1.40 -9.22 1.84
C ASP A 21 -2.28 -10.35 1.27
N GLY A 22 -3.60 -10.21 1.39
CA GLY A 22 -4.56 -11.15 0.80
C GLY A 22 -4.43 -11.25 -0.72
N LEU A 23 -4.40 -10.11 -1.41
CA LEU A 23 -4.24 -10.06 -2.87
C LEU A 23 -2.91 -10.65 -3.34
N LEU A 24 -1.84 -10.44 -2.57
CA LEU A 24 -0.54 -11.00 -2.89
C LEU A 24 -0.53 -12.53 -2.68
N ALA A 25 -1.22 -13.03 -1.66
CA ALA A 25 -1.42 -14.46 -1.45
C ALA A 25 -2.19 -15.11 -2.61
N ASP A 26 -3.27 -14.47 -3.07
CA ASP A 26 -4.05 -14.93 -4.23
C ASP A 26 -3.19 -14.99 -5.50
N ALA A 27 -2.36 -13.96 -5.73
CA ALA A 27 -1.41 -13.96 -6.84
C ALA A 27 -0.42 -15.14 -6.77
N PHE A 28 0.13 -15.44 -5.59
CA PHE A 28 1.03 -16.58 -5.42
C PHE A 28 0.36 -17.93 -5.66
N GLU A 29 -0.88 -18.11 -5.21
CA GLU A 29 -1.61 -19.37 -5.44
C GLU A 29 -1.97 -19.54 -6.94
N ALA A 30 -2.34 -18.46 -7.62
CA ALA A 30 -2.55 -18.46 -9.06
C ALA A 30 -1.27 -18.81 -9.84
N LEU A 31 -0.13 -18.22 -9.47
CA LEU A 31 1.17 -18.54 -10.07
C LEU A 31 1.56 -20.01 -9.86
N LYS A 32 1.35 -20.53 -8.64
CA LYS A 32 1.64 -21.93 -8.28
C LYS A 32 0.77 -22.94 -9.03
N SER A 33 -0.49 -22.60 -9.28
CA SER A 33 -1.42 -23.43 -10.06
C SER A 33 -1.24 -23.28 -11.57
N GLY A 34 -0.36 -22.39 -12.03
CA GLY A 34 -0.14 -22.14 -13.45
C GLY A 34 -1.22 -21.29 -14.11
N ASN A 35 -2.10 -20.67 -13.32
CA ASN A 35 -3.20 -19.85 -13.81
C ASN A 35 -2.71 -18.40 -14.05
N GLY A 36 -2.13 -18.16 -15.23
CA GLY A 36 -1.58 -16.86 -15.62
C GLY A 36 -2.62 -15.74 -15.67
N GLU A 37 -3.86 -16.03 -16.08
CA GLU A 37 -4.95 -15.06 -16.14
C GLU A 37 -5.36 -14.59 -14.74
N GLN A 38 -5.56 -15.53 -13.80
CA GLN A 38 -5.84 -15.18 -12.41
C GLN A 38 -4.66 -14.46 -11.76
N ALA A 39 -3.42 -14.90 -12.03
CA ALA A 39 -2.23 -14.23 -11.52
C ALA A 39 -2.16 -12.78 -12.03
N PHE A 40 -2.46 -12.55 -13.31
CA PHE A 40 -2.54 -11.21 -13.89
C PHE A 40 -3.60 -10.35 -13.20
N ALA A 41 -4.82 -10.87 -13.04
CA ALA A 41 -5.91 -10.14 -12.40
C ALA A 41 -5.57 -9.75 -10.95
N SER A 42 -5.03 -10.69 -10.17
CA SER A 42 -4.61 -10.44 -8.78
C SER A 42 -3.48 -9.42 -8.69
N VAL A 43 -2.47 -9.50 -9.57
CA VAL A 43 -1.34 -8.56 -9.58
C VAL A 43 -1.77 -7.17 -10.06
N ASP A 44 -2.63 -7.04 -11.07
CA ASP A 44 -3.13 -5.74 -11.55
C ASP A 44 -4.00 -5.05 -10.47
N LEU A 45 -4.82 -5.82 -9.74
CA LEU A 45 -5.60 -5.29 -8.62
C LEU A 45 -4.70 -4.89 -7.44
N PHE A 46 -3.75 -5.73 -7.05
CA PHE A 46 -2.75 -5.41 -6.01
C PHE A 46 -1.99 -4.12 -6.35
N TRP A 47 -1.51 -4.02 -7.60
CA TRP A 47 -0.82 -2.82 -8.08
C TRP A 47 -1.68 -1.57 -7.99
N ALA A 48 -2.94 -1.66 -8.40
CA ALA A 48 -3.85 -0.52 -8.36
C ALA A 48 -4.17 -0.07 -6.93
N ARG A 49 -4.41 -1.00 -6.00
CA ARG A 49 -4.64 -0.68 -4.59
C ARG A 49 -3.41 -0.08 -3.93
N LEU A 50 -2.25 -0.72 -4.10
CA LEU A 50 -1.00 -0.19 -3.56
C LEU A 50 -0.69 1.21 -4.11
N ALA A 51 -1.03 1.49 -5.37
CA ALA A 51 -0.86 2.83 -5.92
C ALA A 51 -1.75 3.88 -5.22
N MET A 52 -2.99 3.52 -4.86
CA MET A 52 -3.90 4.41 -4.12
C MET A 52 -3.45 4.58 -2.67
N HIS A 53 -2.98 3.52 -2.03
CA HIS A 53 -2.33 3.55 -0.72
C HIS A 53 -1.15 4.53 -0.70
N ILE A 54 -0.15 4.29 -1.56
CA ILE A 54 1.03 5.15 -1.71
C ILE A 54 0.64 6.60 -1.99
N ARG A 55 -0.40 6.82 -2.80
CA ARG A 55 -0.90 8.16 -3.10
C ARG A 55 -1.46 8.85 -1.86
N ALA A 56 -2.24 8.15 -1.03
CA ALA A 56 -2.75 8.68 0.23
C ALA A 56 -1.60 9.16 1.14
N GLU A 57 -0.53 8.38 1.19
CA GLU A 57 0.61 8.68 2.03
C GLU A 57 1.43 9.86 1.53
N HIS A 58 1.79 9.85 0.24
CA HIS A 58 2.58 10.92 -0.36
C HIS A 58 1.85 12.26 -0.38
N LEU A 59 0.53 12.27 -0.58
CA LEU A 59 -0.24 13.50 -0.65
C LEU A 59 -0.63 14.06 0.72
N HIS A 60 -0.84 13.18 1.70
CA HIS A 60 -1.45 13.60 2.97
C HIS A 60 -0.60 13.20 4.18
N LEU A 61 -0.25 11.92 4.35
CA LEU A 61 0.44 11.42 5.55
C LEU A 61 1.86 12.01 5.70
N PHE A 62 2.71 11.84 4.69
CA PHE A 62 4.11 12.29 4.77
C PHE A 62 4.20 13.82 4.90
N PRO A 63 3.43 14.63 4.14
CA PRO A 63 3.42 16.08 4.35
C PRO A 63 2.96 16.49 5.75
N ALA A 64 1.96 15.80 6.32
CA ALA A 64 1.51 16.07 7.69
C ALA A 64 2.62 15.79 8.71
N ILE A 65 3.39 14.71 8.53
CA ILE A 65 4.54 14.39 9.38
C ILE A 65 5.65 15.42 9.20
N GLU A 66 5.97 15.81 7.97
CA GLU A 66 7.02 16.81 7.71
C GLU A 66 6.72 18.18 8.33
N ALA A 67 5.43 18.52 8.49
CA ALA A 67 4.97 19.75 9.13
C ALA A 67 5.03 19.71 10.67
N LEU A 68 5.22 18.53 11.28
CA LEU A 68 5.30 18.42 12.73
C LEU A 68 6.55 19.13 13.28
N PRO A 69 6.44 19.78 14.46
CA PRO A 69 7.59 20.38 15.10
C PRO A 69 8.52 19.29 15.66
N PHE A 70 9.75 19.24 15.13
CA PHE A 70 10.81 18.36 15.61
C PHE A 70 12.05 19.15 16.03
N ALA A 71 12.79 18.64 17.01
CA ALA A 71 14.17 19.05 17.22
C ALA A 71 15.02 18.65 16.00
N ALA A 72 16.10 19.39 15.71
CA ALA A 72 16.89 19.19 14.49
C ALA A 72 17.38 17.75 14.28
N ALA A 73 17.83 17.08 15.35
CA ALA A 73 18.29 15.70 15.28
C ALA A 73 17.15 14.71 14.96
N ASP A 74 15.96 14.93 15.52
CA ASP A 74 14.79 14.10 15.26
C ASP A 74 14.24 14.37 13.85
N LYS A 75 14.27 15.62 13.39
CA LYS A 75 13.89 15.99 12.03
C LYS A 75 14.74 15.24 11.00
N ALA A 76 16.06 15.21 11.19
CA ALA A 76 16.96 14.49 10.28
C ALA A 76 16.65 12.99 10.23
N LYS A 77 16.34 12.36 11.37
CA LYS A 77 15.94 10.94 11.41
C LYS A 77 14.60 10.69 10.72
N THR A 78 13.62 11.55 10.97
CA THR A 78 12.32 11.49 10.31
C THR A 78 12.48 11.64 8.80
N ASP A 79 13.31 12.58 8.34
CA ASP A 79 13.54 12.80 6.91
C ASP A 79 14.23 11.61 6.23
N THR A 80 15.23 11.00 6.89
CA THR A 80 15.83 9.77 6.39
C THR A 80 14.80 8.65 6.27
N MET A 81 13.99 8.44 7.31
CA MET A 81 12.94 7.41 7.31
C MET A 81 11.91 7.63 6.20
N LEU A 82 11.39 8.85 6.04
CA LEU A 82 10.42 9.16 4.97
C LEU A 82 11.04 8.98 3.58
N ASN A 83 12.32 9.30 3.40
CA ASN A 83 13.02 9.06 2.13
C ASN A 83 13.23 7.57 1.83
N GLU A 84 13.44 6.74 2.85
CA GLU A 84 13.49 5.28 2.72
C GLU A 84 12.14 4.73 2.26
N LEU A 85 11.03 5.12 2.90
CA LEU A 85 9.68 4.70 2.50
C LEU A 85 9.34 5.13 1.07
N ARG A 86 9.69 6.37 0.68
CA ARG A 86 9.52 6.83 -0.71
C ARG A 86 10.36 6.01 -1.71
N SER A 87 11.54 5.56 -1.30
CA SER A 87 12.39 4.68 -2.12
C SER A 87 11.76 3.31 -2.29
N ASP A 88 11.14 2.76 -1.23
CA ASP A 88 10.37 1.53 -1.29
C ASP A 88 9.18 1.66 -2.25
N HIS A 89 8.43 2.77 -2.18
CA HIS A 89 7.32 3.06 -3.10
C HIS A 89 7.76 3.00 -4.57
N ASN A 90 8.90 3.63 -4.90
CA ASN A 90 9.44 3.57 -6.25
C ASN A 90 9.87 2.15 -6.66
N PHE A 91 10.41 1.38 -5.71
CA PHE A 91 10.75 -0.02 -5.93
C PHE A 91 9.49 -0.84 -6.24
N PHE A 92 8.45 -0.78 -5.39
CA PHE A 92 7.22 -1.55 -5.57
C PHE A 92 6.58 -1.28 -6.92
N MET A 93 6.42 0.00 -7.28
CA MET A 93 5.79 0.39 -8.54
C MET A 93 6.58 -0.10 -9.76
N ARG A 94 7.91 -0.12 -9.69
CA ARG A 94 8.75 -0.64 -10.78
C ARG A 94 8.61 -2.15 -10.92
N GLU A 95 8.73 -2.90 -9.83
CA GLU A 95 8.69 -4.37 -9.87
C GLU A 95 7.31 -4.89 -10.26
N LEU A 96 6.23 -4.26 -9.78
CA LEU A 96 4.87 -4.64 -10.14
C LEU A 96 4.57 -4.37 -11.62
N VAL A 97 5.03 -3.24 -12.17
CA VAL A 97 4.92 -2.99 -13.61
C VAL A 97 5.69 -4.03 -14.44
N ALA A 98 6.85 -4.49 -13.95
CA ALA A 98 7.59 -5.56 -14.61
C ALA A 98 6.83 -6.91 -14.56
N ALA A 99 6.26 -7.27 -13.40
CA ALA A 99 5.44 -8.47 -13.24
C ALA A 99 4.20 -8.47 -14.14
N ILE A 100 3.47 -7.35 -14.20
CA ILE A 100 2.31 -7.16 -15.08
C ILE A 100 2.70 -7.36 -16.55
N LYS A 101 3.85 -6.84 -16.98
CA LYS A 101 4.34 -7.02 -18.36
C LYS A 101 4.66 -8.48 -18.67
N LEU A 102 5.29 -9.20 -17.75
CA LEU A 102 5.58 -10.62 -17.91
C LEU A 102 4.30 -11.45 -18.03
N LEU A 103 3.29 -11.15 -17.21
CA LEU A 103 2.01 -11.87 -17.21
C LEU A 103 1.14 -11.59 -18.44
N ARG A 104 1.29 -10.41 -19.07
CA ARG A 104 0.64 -10.09 -20.35
C ARG A 104 1.28 -10.76 -21.55
N ASP A 105 2.54 -11.19 -21.43
CA ASP A 105 3.24 -11.86 -22.52
C ASP A 105 2.87 -13.36 -22.55
N GLU A 106 1.86 -13.68 -23.35
CA GLU A 106 1.38 -15.05 -23.55
C GLU A 106 2.47 -16.02 -24.07
N THR A 107 3.58 -15.50 -24.62
CA THR A 107 4.67 -16.33 -25.14
C THR A 107 5.64 -16.81 -24.06
N GLY A 108 5.60 -16.19 -22.87
CA GLY A 108 6.54 -16.46 -21.79
C GLY A 108 6.31 -17.76 -21.02
N GLY A 109 5.10 -18.34 -21.11
CA GLY A 109 4.75 -19.63 -20.51
C GLY A 109 5.20 -19.78 -19.05
N THR A 110 5.67 -20.97 -18.67
CA THR A 110 6.12 -21.27 -17.29
C THR A 110 7.30 -20.40 -16.82
N ALA A 111 8.16 -19.96 -17.74
CA ALA A 111 9.31 -19.12 -17.38
C ALA A 111 8.86 -17.73 -16.90
N ALA A 112 7.87 -17.13 -17.56
CA ALA A 112 7.28 -15.86 -17.14
C ALA A 112 6.60 -15.96 -15.77
N LEU A 113 5.86 -17.05 -15.50
CA LEU A 113 5.25 -17.29 -14.19
C LEU A 113 6.30 -17.42 -13.08
N THR A 114 7.39 -18.12 -13.36
CA THR A 114 8.50 -18.29 -12.41
C THR A 114 9.18 -16.95 -12.10
N ALA A 115 9.52 -16.18 -13.13
CA ALA A 115 10.12 -14.85 -12.97
C ALA A 115 9.18 -13.88 -12.23
N THR A 116 7.89 -13.94 -12.53
CA THR A 116 6.88 -13.14 -11.82
C THR A 116 6.81 -13.51 -10.33
N ALA A 117 6.81 -14.80 -10.01
CA ALA A 117 6.82 -15.26 -8.62
C ALA A 117 8.06 -14.81 -7.85
N GLU A 118 9.23 -14.75 -8.50
CA GLU A 118 10.45 -14.23 -7.90
C GLU A 118 10.36 -12.72 -7.63
N GLY A 119 9.89 -11.94 -8.61
CA GLY A 119 9.67 -10.50 -8.45
C GLY A 119 8.68 -10.17 -7.33
N LEU A 120 7.54 -10.87 -7.28
CA LEU A 120 6.55 -10.69 -6.22
C LEU A 120 7.08 -11.08 -4.83
N ARG A 121 8.00 -12.05 -4.74
CA ARG A 121 8.63 -12.40 -3.46
C ARG A 121 9.49 -11.25 -2.93
N GLN A 122 10.26 -10.61 -3.80
CA GLN A 122 11.05 -9.44 -3.42
C GLN A 122 10.17 -8.27 -2.99
N VAL A 123 9.03 -8.05 -3.67
CA VAL A 123 8.02 -7.08 -3.25
C VAL A 123 7.47 -7.45 -1.88
N LYS A 124 7.04 -8.69 -1.67
CA LYS A 124 6.50 -9.16 -0.38
C LYS A 124 7.47 -8.93 0.77
N ASP A 125 8.71 -9.39 0.62
CA ASP A 125 9.71 -9.35 1.69
C ASP A 125 10.04 -7.90 2.08
N ARG A 126 10.11 -7.00 1.09
CA ARG A 126 10.35 -5.58 1.34
C ARG A 126 9.12 -4.85 1.88
N LEU A 127 7.92 -5.20 1.40
CA LEU A 127 6.66 -4.64 1.88
C LEU A 127 6.42 -5.00 3.36
N ALA A 128 6.79 -6.20 3.81
CA ALA A 128 6.69 -6.55 5.23
C ALA A 128 7.52 -5.62 6.14
N LEU A 129 8.76 -5.32 5.75
CA LEU A 129 9.62 -4.38 6.50
C LEU A 129 9.10 -2.95 6.40
N HIS A 130 8.57 -2.57 5.24
CA HIS A 130 7.96 -1.27 5.01
C HIS A 130 6.76 -1.04 5.93
N ASN A 131 5.79 -1.96 5.93
CA ASN A 131 4.60 -1.92 6.77
C ASN A 131 5.00 -1.87 8.27
N GLU A 132 6.02 -2.65 8.68
CA GLU A 132 6.53 -2.60 10.05
C GLU A 132 7.04 -1.20 10.43
N ILE A 133 7.79 -0.53 9.56
CA ILE A 133 8.27 0.84 9.80
C ILE A 133 7.08 1.79 9.93
N GLU A 134 6.09 1.67 9.06
CA GLU A 134 4.95 2.57 9.05
C GLU A 134 4.10 2.43 10.31
N GLU A 135 3.71 1.19 10.64
CA GLU A 135 2.88 0.88 11.78
C GLU A 135 3.56 1.20 13.11
N THR A 136 4.85 0.92 13.23
CA THR A 136 5.56 1.09 14.51
C THR A 136 6.17 2.48 14.71
N ARG A 137 6.39 3.24 13.63
CA ARG A 137 7.12 4.52 13.70
C ARG A 137 6.41 5.68 13.02
N VAL A 138 5.71 5.49 11.90
CA VAL A 138 5.07 6.57 11.15
C VAL A 138 3.72 6.92 11.77
N TYR A 139 2.80 5.96 11.88
CA TYR A 139 1.45 6.21 12.38
C TYR A 139 1.44 6.76 13.82
N PRO A 140 2.30 6.31 14.74
CA PRO A 140 2.39 6.90 16.08
C PRO A 140 2.79 8.38 16.08
N LEU A 141 3.58 8.86 15.12
CA LEU A 141 3.95 10.29 15.05
C LEU A 141 2.73 11.16 14.81
N VAL A 142 1.81 10.70 13.97
CA VAL A 142 0.56 11.40 13.65
C VAL A 142 -0.37 11.37 14.86
N TYR A 143 -0.60 10.18 15.42
CA TYR A 143 -1.51 10.00 16.56
C TYR A 143 -1.09 10.77 17.82
N LEU A 144 0.21 10.76 18.13
CA LEU A 144 0.71 11.34 19.38
C LEU A 144 0.94 12.85 19.30
N ARG A 145 1.00 13.43 18.09
CA ARG A 145 1.44 14.82 17.91
C ARG A 145 0.43 15.72 17.21
N LEU A 146 -0.52 15.18 16.45
CA LEU A 146 -1.57 16.02 15.87
C LEU A 146 -2.72 16.26 16.85
N PRO A 147 -3.30 17.48 16.84
CA PRO A 147 -4.61 17.71 17.44
C PRO A 147 -5.68 16.75 16.89
N PRO A 148 -6.67 16.33 17.71
CA PRO A 148 -7.67 15.35 17.28
C PRO A 148 -8.46 15.73 16.02
N ASP A 149 -8.76 17.01 15.83
CA ASP A 149 -9.46 17.54 14.67
C ASP A 149 -8.59 17.50 13.40
N GLU A 150 -7.30 17.82 13.52
CA GLU A 150 -6.34 17.68 12.42
C GLU A 150 -6.12 16.21 12.05
N ALA A 151 -6.04 15.31 13.04
CA ALA A 151 -5.91 13.88 12.81
C ALA A 151 -7.15 13.30 12.10
N ALA A 152 -8.36 13.71 12.49
CA ALA A 152 -9.60 13.32 11.82
C ALA A 152 -9.67 13.85 10.38
N ALA A 153 -9.26 15.10 10.15
CA ALA A 153 -9.21 15.67 8.81
C ALA A 153 -8.18 14.96 7.91
N LEU A 154 -7.03 14.57 8.46
CA LEU A 154 -6.03 13.77 7.76
C LEU A 154 -6.59 12.39 7.40
N HIS A 155 -7.27 11.71 8.34
CA HIS A 155 -7.93 10.44 8.08
C HIS A 155 -8.89 10.51 6.90
N SER A 156 -9.83 11.47 6.90
CA SER A 156 -10.80 11.60 5.80
C SER A 156 -10.14 11.86 4.44
N LYS A 157 -9.00 12.57 4.40
CA LYS A 157 -8.24 12.78 3.16
C LYS A 157 -7.58 11.49 2.67
N MET A 158 -7.00 10.71 3.57
CA MET A 158 -6.39 9.43 3.22
C MET A 158 -7.44 8.42 2.76
N GLU A 159 -8.55 8.32 3.47
CA GLU A 159 -9.69 7.47 3.11
C GLU A 159 -10.24 7.81 1.72
N PHE A 160 -10.36 9.09 1.40
CA PHE A 160 -10.75 9.53 0.06
C PHE A 160 -9.81 8.99 -1.02
N GLU A 161 -8.50 9.04 -0.83
CA GLU A 161 -7.55 8.52 -1.82
C GLU A 161 -7.62 6.99 -1.91
N ILE A 162 -7.64 6.26 -0.78
CA ILE A 162 -7.65 4.78 -0.77
C ILE A 162 -8.91 4.23 -1.44
N THR A 163 -10.06 4.86 -1.23
CA THR A 163 -11.35 4.43 -1.79
C THR A 163 -11.55 4.88 -3.25
N ASN A 164 -10.73 5.80 -3.76
CA ASN A 164 -10.84 6.33 -5.12
C ASN A 164 -10.14 5.41 -6.16
N MET A 165 -10.55 4.15 -6.19
CA MET A 165 -10.00 3.14 -7.09
C MET A 165 -10.23 3.50 -8.57
N PRO A 166 -9.30 3.14 -9.47
CA PRO A 166 -9.49 3.33 -10.91
C PRO A 166 -10.81 2.71 -11.40
N PRO A 167 -11.54 3.34 -12.35
CA PRO A 167 -12.88 2.89 -12.75
C PRO A 167 -12.99 1.42 -13.14
N ARG A 168 -11.93 0.82 -13.70
CA ARG A 168 -11.90 -0.60 -14.07
C ARG A 168 -11.97 -1.57 -12.87
N PHE A 169 -11.86 -1.07 -11.65
CA PHE A 169 -12.00 -1.81 -10.39
C PHE A 169 -13.14 -1.28 -9.51
N ALA A 170 -13.89 -0.27 -9.97
CA ALA A 170 -14.95 0.36 -9.19
C ALA A 170 -16.21 -0.52 -9.08
N ASP A 171 -16.44 -1.40 -10.06
CA ASP A 171 -17.66 -2.23 -10.16
C ASP A 171 -17.56 -3.59 -9.45
N SER A 172 -16.40 -3.92 -8.86
CA SER A 172 -16.18 -5.21 -8.17
C SER A 172 -16.88 -5.31 -6.80
N THR A 173 -17.51 -4.22 -6.34
CA THR A 173 -18.19 -4.13 -5.03
C THR A 173 -19.68 -4.51 -5.10
N GLU A 174 -20.24 -4.84 -6.27
CA GLU A 174 -21.68 -5.13 -6.45
C GLU A 174 -22.08 -6.58 -6.79
N THR A 175 -21.20 -7.57 -6.62
CA THR A 175 -21.63 -8.98 -6.57
C THR A 175 -21.44 -9.54 -5.17
N GLY A 176 -22.36 -9.16 -4.28
CA GLY A 176 -22.59 -9.87 -3.03
C GLY A 176 -23.03 -11.32 -3.30
N LEU A 177 -22.44 -12.23 -2.54
CA LEU A 177 -23.06 -13.50 -2.17
C LEU A 177 -24.12 -13.24 -1.09
#